data_AF-A0A3N6LI44-F1
#
_entry.id   AF-A0A3N6LI44-F1
#
_cell.length_a   1.000
_cell.length_b   1.000
_cell.length_c   1.000
_cell.angle_alpha   90.00
_cell.angle_beta   90.00
_cell.angle_gamma   90.00
#
_symmetry.space_group_name_H-M   'P 1'
#
loop_
_entity.id
_entity.type
_entity.pdbx_description
1 polymer ?
#
loop_
_entity_poly.entity_id
_entity_poly.type
_entity_poly.pdbx_seq_one_letter_code
_entity_poly.pdbx_strand_id
1 'polypeptide(L)'
;MTTHSTHGSVTAEPLVRLTERGISISVRRIETPRGERLEFDVEDTDTAIRLDAIALECLTWQSEDSFLESVPVEARTAPSDDCVVERGQPAGSRTELTRITNEFCQIRVSRLVTDEREWLEIEAPKLGAAIALNAGAVRSVTHLDQRAFTALLSDRLNR
;
A
#
# COMPACT_ATOMS: atom_id res chain seq x y z
N MET A 1 18.93 27.90 29.93
CA MET A 1 17.92 26.82 29.91
C MET A 1 17.50 26.67 28.45
N THR A 2 18.20 25.81 27.72
CA THR A 2 18.08 25.69 26.25
C THR A 2 17.05 24.61 25.96
N THR A 3 15.89 25.00 25.47
CA THR A 3 14.84 24.07 25.04
C THR A 3 15.28 23.42 23.72
N HIS A 4 15.71 22.16 23.78
CA HIS A 4 15.86 21.32 22.58
C HIS A 4 14.48 21.04 22.00
N SER A 5 14.05 21.83 21.01
CA SER A 5 12.90 21.50 20.17
C SER A 5 13.37 20.64 19.00
N THR A 6 13.36 19.33 19.16
CA THR A 6 13.52 18.40 18.04
C THR A 6 12.15 18.21 17.38
N HIS A 7 11.66 19.22 16.67
CA HIS A 7 10.60 19.01 15.68
C HIS A 7 11.27 18.52 14.40
N GLY A 8 11.51 17.22 14.31
CA GLY A 8 11.97 16.64 13.06
C GLY A 8 10.87 16.83 12.01
N SER A 9 11.26 17.33 10.83
CA SER A 9 10.35 17.62 9.74
C SER A 9 9.69 16.36 9.21
N VAL A 10 8.42 16.46 8.83
CA VAL A 10 7.72 15.45 8.03
C VAL A 10 7.80 15.89 6.57
N THR A 11 8.34 15.04 5.71
CA THR A 11 8.42 15.30 4.26
C THR A 11 7.46 14.37 3.54
N ALA A 12 6.73 14.89 2.55
CA ALA A 12 5.85 14.11 1.69
C ALA A 12 6.32 14.23 0.23
N GLU A 13 6.76 13.11 -0.34
CA GLU A 13 7.22 13.00 -1.73
C GLU A 13 6.11 12.34 -2.57
N PRO A 14 5.53 13.03 -3.57
CA PRO A 14 4.60 12.42 -4.51
C PRO A 14 5.29 11.37 -5.39
N LEU A 15 4.69 10.19 -5.52
CA LEU A 15 5.25 9.08 -6.30
C LEU A 15 4.46 8.81 -7.57
N VAL A 16 3.16 8.56 -7.44
CA VAL A 16 2.27 8.24 -8.56
C VAL A 16 0.84 8.61 -8.19
N ARG A 17 0.04 8.90 -9.22
CA ARG A 17 -1.41 8.97 -9.14
C ARG A 17 -1.99 7.80 -9.93
N LEU A 18 -2.79 6.97 -9.28
CA LEU A 18 -3.53 5.89 -9.93
C LEU A 18 -4.93 6.39 -10.24
N THR A 19 -5.35 6.24 -11.49
CA THR A 19 -6.69 6.65 -11.91
C THR A 19 -7.37 5.53 -12.67
N GLU A 20 -8.53 5.11 -12.17
CA GLU A 20 -9.36 4.10 -12.84
C GLU A 20 -10.83 4.42 -12.59
N ARG A 21 -11.63 4.44 -13.67
CA ARG A 21 -13.10 4.56 -13.64
C ARG A 21 -13.66 5.65 -12.70
N GLY A 22 -13.00 6.80 -12.62
CA GLY A 22 -13.44 7.96 -11.84
C GLY A 22 -12.87 8.04 -10.42
N ILE A 23 -12.03 7.08 -10.02
CA ILE A 23 -11.27 7.13 -8.78
C ILE A 23 -9.88 7.64 -9.06
N SER A 24 -9.39 8.51 -8.18
CA SER A 24 -8.03 9.03 -8.19
C SER A 24 -7.41 8.82 -6.83
N ILE A 25 -6.25 8.16 -6.79
CA ILE A 25 -5.52 7.90 -5.56
C ILE A 25 -4.12 8.46 -5.70
N SER A 26 -3.76 9.33 -4.78
CA SER A 26 -2.40 9.83 -4.64
C SER A 26 -1.59 8.88 -3.76
N VAL A 27 -0.46 8.40 -4.30
CA VAL A 27 0.51 7.59 -3.56
C VAL A 27 1.73 8.45 -3.26
N ARG A 28 2.10 8.53 -1.98
CA ARG A 28 3.19 9.39 -1.49
C ARG A 28 4.11 8.62 -0.58
N ARG A 29 5.40 8.95 -0.59
CA ARG A 29 6.33 8.55 0.47
C ARG A 29 6.32 9.62 1.55
N ILE A 30 6.11 9.20 2.79
CA ILE A 30 6.13 10.06 3.97
C ILE A 30 7.35 9.72 4.80
N GLU A 31 8.29 10.65 4.89
CA GLU A 31 9.44 10.53 5.77
C GLU A 31 9.16 11.23 7.09
N THR A 32 9.33 10.50 8.19
CA THR A 32 9.20 11.04 9.54
C THR A 32 10.46 10.73 10.34
N PRO A 33 10.71 11.43 11.46
CA PRO A 33 11.80 11.07 12.38
C PRO A 33 11.70 9.65 12.94
N ARG A 34 10.51 9.03 12.86
CA ARG A 34 10.22 7.66 13.31
C ARG A 34 10.27 6.64 12.18
N GLY A 35 10.75 7.01 10.99
CA GLY A 35 10.85 6.14 9.83
C GLY A 35 9.94 6.53 8.66
N GLU A 36 10.04 5.72 7.61
CA GLU A 36 9.39 5.90 6.31
C GLU A 36 8.02 5.22 6.28
N ARG A 37 7.08 5.83 5.57
CA ARG A 37 5.76 5.24 5.30
C ARG A 37 5.37 5.48 3.86
N LEU A 38 4.55 4.59 3.32
CA LEU A 38 3.80 4.83 2.10
C LEU A 38 2.41 5.30 2.48
N GLU A 39 1.97 6.42 1.92
CA GLU A 39 0.62 6.94 2.12
C GLU A 39 -0.22 6.70 0.87
N PHE A 40 -1.43 6.19 1.09
CA PHE A 40 -2.49 6.14 0.10
C PHE A 40 -3.55 7.13 0.51
N ASP A 41 -3.88 8.05 -0.39
CA ASP A 41 -4.82 9.13 -0.18
C ASP A 41 -5.85 9.14 -1.31
N VAL A 42 -7.12 8.90 -0.97
CA VAL A 42 -8.21 8.88 -1.95
C VAL A 42 -8.68 10.32 -2.16
N GLU A 43 -8.40 10.85 -3.35
CA GLU A 43 -8.73 12.22 -3.69
C GLU A 43 -10.24 12.49 -3.55
N ASP A 44 -10.58 13.72 -3.18
CA ASP A 44 -11.96 14.16 -2.92
C ASP A 44 -12.68 13.43 -1.77
N THR A 45 -11.93 12.75 -0.90
CA THR A 45 -12.44 12.17 0.35
C THR A 45 -11.50 12.50 1.52
N ASP A 46 -11.97 12.30 2.75
CA ASP A 46 -11.13 12.39 3.96
C ASP A 46 -10.48 11.02 4.31
N THR A 47 -10.29 10.14 3.32
CA THR A 47 -9.81 8.77 3.53
C THR A 47 -8.36 8.60 3.11
N ALA A 48 -7.48 8.41 4.09
CA ALA A 48 -6.07 8.12 3.85
C ALA A 48 -5.50 7.12 4.86
N ILE A 49 -4.52 6.34 4.43
CA ILE A 49 -3.77 5.42 5.31
C ILE A 49 -2.28 5.58 5.09
N ARG A 50 -1.51 5.40 6.17
CA ARG A 50 -0.04 5.39 6.13
C ARG A 50 0.48 4.05 6.60
N LEU A 51 1.19 3.36 5.72
CA LEU A 51 1.70 2.03 5.94
C LEU A 51 3.22 2.07 6.10
N ASP A 52 3.72 1.51 7.20
CA ASP A 52 5.16 1.25 7.33
C ASP A 52 5.56 0.00 6.54
N ALA A 53 6.86 -0.30 6.54
CA ALA A 53 7.41 -1.43 5.81
C ALA A 53 6.81 -2.79 6.25
N ILE A 54 6.43 -2.97 7.52
CA ILE A 54 5.84 -4.23 8.02
C ILE A 54 4.39 -4.37 7.55
N ALA A 55 3.61 -3.30 7.64
CA ALA A 55 2.24 -3.31 7.13
C ALA A 55 2.19 -3.58 5.62
N LEU A 56 3.12 -2.98 4.86
CA LEU A 56 3.30 -3.27 3.43
C LEU A 56 3.73 -4.72 3.18
N GLU A 57 4.65 -5.27 3.99
CA GLU A 57 5.05 -6.68 3.89
C GLU A 57 3.86 -7.61 4.09
N CYS A 58 2.99 -7.31 5.06
CA CYS A 58 1.76 -8.08 5.32
C CYS A 58 0.82 -8.11 4.11
N LEU A 59 0.72 -7.01 3.35
CA LEU A 59 -0.07 -6.97 2.12
C LEU A 59 0.45 -7.97 1.07
N THR A 60 1.78 -8.13 0.95
CA THR A 60 2.37 -9.06 -0.04
C THR A 60 2.02 -10.54 0.21
N TRP A 61 1.53 -10.86 1.41
CA TRP A 61 1.14 -12.22 1.77
C TRP A 61 -0.29 -12.56 1.35
N GLN A 62 -1.10 -11.58 1.00
CA GLN A 62 -2.52 -11.80 0.72
C GLN A 62 -2.72 -12.51 -0.63
N SER A 63 -3.64 -13.47 -0.65
CA SER A 63 -4.36 -13.81 -1.89
C SER A 63 -5.51 -12.82 -2.10
N GLU A 64 -6.12 -12.84 -3.27
CA GLU A 64 -7.34 -12.06 -3.53
C GLU A 64 -8.44 -12.35 -2.51
N ASP A 65 -8.74 -13.64 -2.24
CA ASP A 65 -9.76 -14.03 -1.27
C ASP A 65 -9.48 -13.49 0.14
N SER A 66 -8.25 -13.66 0.65
CA SER A 66 -7.87 -13.17 1.98
C SER A 66 -7.87 -11.64 2.06
N PHE A 67 -7.45 -10.97 0.98
CA PHE A 67 -7.53 -9.53 0.88
C PHE A 67 -8.99 -9.06 0.99
N LEU A 68 -9.88 -9.64 0.18
CA LEU A 68 -11.29 -9.30 0.19
C LEU A 68 -11.88 -9.52 1.58
N GLU A 69 -11.62 -10.65 2.23
CA GLU A 69 -12.08 -10.93 3.61
C GLU A 69 -11.67 -9.85 4.62
N SER A 70 -10.47 -9.28 4.48
CA SER A 70 -9.94 -8.26 5.39
C SER A 70 -10.56 -6.86 5.23
N VAL A 71 -11.14 -6.57 4.06
CA VAL A 71 -11.70 -5.26 3.73
C VAL A 71 -13.19 -5.20 4.11
N PRO A 72 -13.72 -4.10 4.68
CA PRO A 72 -15.15 -3.94 4.93
C PRO A 72 -15.99 -4.09 3.65
N VAL A 73 -17.17 -4.71 3.70
CA VAL A 73 -17.99 -5.02 2.50
C VAL A 73 -18.32 -3.75 1.70
N GLU A 74 -18.63 -2.66 2.40
CA GLU A 74 -18.90 -1.34 1.84
C GLU A 74 -17.71 -0.73 1.08
N ALA A 75 -16.48 -1.11 1.45
CA ALA A 75 -15.27 -0.68 0.75
C ALA A 75 -14.96 -1.55 -0.48
N ARG A 76 -15.57 -2.74 -0.59
CA ARG A 76 -15.43 -3.66 -1.75
C ARG A 76 -16.34 -3.29 -2.93
N THR A 77 -17.38 -2.48 -2.71
CA THR A 77 -18.52 -2.32 -3.65
C THR A 77 -18.89 -0.87 -3.94
N ALA A 78 -17.92 -0.08 -4.41
CA ALA A 78 -18.32 1.12 -5.15
C ALA A 78 -18.72 0.73 -6.58
N PRO A 79 -19.83 1.26 -7.12
CA PRO A 79 -20.48 0.77 -8.34
C PRO A 79 -19.67 0.89 -9.65
N SER A 80 -18.47 1.49 -9.61
CA SER A 80 -17.52 1.58 -10.73
C SER A 80 -16.30 0.67 -10.60
N ASP A 81 -16.08 0.04 -9.44
CA ASP A 81 -14.75 -0.46 -9.07
C ASP A 81 -14.69 -1.98 -9.16
N ASP A 82 -13.84 -2.49 -10.05
CA ASP A 82 -13.34 -3.85 -9.85
C ASP A 82 -12.21 -3.71 -8.80
N CYS A 83 -12.40 -4.23 -7.59
CA CYS A 83 -11.28 -4.40 -6.65
C CYS A 83 -10.46 -5.59 -7.13
N VAL A 84 -9.33 -5.35 -7.82
CA VAL A 84 -8.53 -6.43 -8.39
C VAL A 84 -7.19 -6.51 -7.68
N VAL A 85 -6.87 -7.72 -7.24
CA VAL A 85 -5.65 -8.07 -6.53
C VAL A 85 -4.97 -9.20 -7.27
N GLU A 86 -3.76 -8.97 -7.76
CA GLU A 86 -2.96 -10.02 -8.38
C GLU A 86 -1.75 -10.35 -7.52
N ARG A 87 -1.56 -11.64 -7.24
CA ARG A 87 -0.39 -12.12 -6.51
C ARG A 87 0.71 -12.55 -7.48
N GLY A 88 1.95 -12.19 -7.16
CA GLY A 88 3.11 -12.49 -7.99
C GLY A 88 3.51 -11.33 -8.90
N GLN A 89 4.10 -11.63 -10.04
CA GLN A 89 4.64 -10.65 -10.98
C GLN A 89 3.85 -10.70 -12.30
N PRO A 90 2.81 -9.89 -12.46
CA PRO A 90 2.05 -9.85 -13.71
C PRO A 90 2.95 -9.43 -14.88
N ALA A 91 2.62 -9.86 -16.09
CA ALA A 91 3.34 -9.42 -17.29
C ALA A 91 2.99 -7.95 -17.57
N GLY A 92 4.01 -7.09 -17.66
CA GLY A 92 3.81 -5.66 -17.90
C GLY A 92 5.10 -4.84 -17.72
N SER A 93 5.01 -3.55 -18.05
CA SER A 93 6.10 -2.60 -17.88
C SER A 93 6.17 -2.13 -16.44
N ARG A 94 7.34 -2.26 -15.80
CA ARG A 94 7.57 -1.85 -14.40
C ARG A 94 8.47 -0.64 -14.33
N THR A 95 8.09 0.31 -13.48
CA THR A 95 8.91 1.45 -13.08
C THR A 95 8.99 1.47 -11.56
N GLU A 96 10.17 1.25 -10.98
CA GLU A 96 10.39 1.38 -9.54
C GLU A 96 10.13 2.84 -9.14
N LEU A 97 9.22 3.05 -8.18
CA LEU A 97 8.86 4.37 -7.66
C LEU A 97 9.66 4.72 -6.42
N THR A 98 9.78 3.78 -5.48
CA THR A 98 10.48 4.01 -4.22
C THR A 98 10.79 2.70 -3.49
N ARG A 99 11.52 2.83 -2.37
CA ARG A 99 11.75 1.78 -1.38
C ARG A 99 11.34 2.27 -0.01
N ILE A 100 10.64 1.43 0.73
CA ILE A 100 10.27 1.69 2.13
C ILE A 100 10.99 0.65 2.97
N THR A 101 11.81 1.12 3.91
CA THR A 101 12.71 0.27 4.68
C THR A 101 12.57 0.48 6.18
N ASN A 102 12.79 -0.59 6.93
CA ASN A 102 13.12 -0.51 8.36
C ASN A 102 14.18 -1.56 8.70
N GLU A 103 14.48 -1.73 9.98
CA GLU A 103 15.51 -2.67 10.46
C GLU A 103 15.14 -4.16 10.22
N PHE A 104 13.88 -4.47 9.96
CA PHE A 104 13.38 -5.84 9.78
C PHE A 104 13.12 -6.19 8.31
N CYS A 105 12.55 -5.26 7.55
CA CYS A 105 12.02 -5.51 6.20
C CYS A 105 12.38 -4.39 5.22
N GLN A 106 12.33 -4.76 3.94
CA GLN A 106 12.52 -3.86 2.81
C GLN A 106 11.42 -4.13 1.80
N ILE A 107 10.74 -3.06 1.39
CA ILE A 107 9.68 -3.08 0.41
C ILE A 107 10.10 -2.29 -0.81
N ARG A 108 9.85 -2.84 -1.99
CA ARG A 108 9.93 -2.11 -3.26
C ARG A 108 8.52 -1.78 -3.71
N VAL A 109 8.33 -0.55 -4.14
CA VAL A 109 7.06 -0.07 -4.67
C VAL A 109 7.31 0.32 -6.12
N SER A 110 6.54 -0.27 -7.03
CA SER A 110 6.65 -0.02 -8.46
C SER A 110 5.31 0.33 -9.05
N ARG A 111 5.31 1.19 -10.06
CA ARG A 111 4.18 1.29 -10.99
C ARG A 111 4.32 0.14 -11.98
N LEU A 112 3.25 -0.63 -12.11
CA LEU A 112 3.14 -1.68 -13.11
C LEU A 112 2.03 -1.29 -14.10
N VAL A 113 2.36 -1.25 -15.38
CA VAL A 113 1.41 -0.96 -16.45
C VAL A 113 1.26 -2.22 -17.30
N THR A 114 0.04 -2.74 -17.36
CA THR A 114 -0.37 -3.79 -18.29
C THR A 114 -1.13 -3.16 -19.46
N ASP A 115 -1.44 -3.92 -20.50
CA ASP A 115 -2.11 -3.39 -21.71
C ASP A 115 -3.49 -2.78 -21.42
N GLU A 116 -4.09 -3.10 -20.27
CA GLU A 116 -5.45 -2.68 -19.92
C GLU A 116 -5.53 -1.76 -18.69
N ARG A 117 -4.56 -1.82 -17.76
CA ARG A 117 -4.68 -1.20 -16.42
C ARG A 117 -3.34 -0.77 -15.83
N GLU A 118 -3.42 0.16 -14.89
CA GLU A 118 -2.31 0.56 -14.04
C GLU A 118 -2.44 -0.02 -12.63
N TRP A 119 -1.30 -0.42 -12.08
CA TRP A 119 -1.21 -1.12 -10.81
C TRP A 119 -0.11 -0.50 -9.97
N LEU A 120 -0.32 -0.56 -8.66
CA LEU A 120 0.73 -0.42 -7.67
C LEU A 120 1.22 -1.81 -7.29
N GLU A 121 2.44 -2.15 -7.68
CA GLU A 121 3.11 -3.36 -7.25
C GLU A 121 3.90 -3.10 -5.97
N ILE A 122 3.66 -3.93 -4.96
CA ILE A 122 4.36 -3.93 -3.68
C ILE A 122 5.08 -5.27 -3.57
N GLU A 123 6.40 -5.24 -3.54
CA GLU A 123 7.26 -6.42 -3.45
C GLU A 123 8.02 -6.41 -2.12
N ALA A 124 8.07 -7.56 -1.45
CA ALA A 124 8.92 -7.87 -0.31
C ALA A 124 10.05 -8.83 -0.76
N PRO A 125 11.21 -8.32 -1.23
CA PRO A 125 12.20 -9.15 -1.93
C PRO A 125 12.81 -10.24 -1.05
N LYS A 126 13.00 -9.97 0.25
CA LYS A 126 13.53 -10.96 1.21
C LYS A 126 12.64 -12.20 1.32
N LEU A 127 11.34 -12.04 1.08
CA LEU A 127 10.35 -13.11 1.17
C LEU A 127 9.97 -13.69 -0.21
N GLY A 128 10.45 -13.10 -1.30
CA GLY A 128 10.05 -13.47 -2.66
C GLY A 128 8.55 -13.31 -2.90
N ALA A 129 7.91 -12.34 -2.23
CA ALA A 129 6.48 -12.11 -2.27
C ALA A 129 6.16 -10.77 -2.93
N ALA A 130 5.10 -10.72 -3.72
CA ALA A 130 4.62 -9.51 -4.37
C ALA A 130 3.09 -9.53 -4.52
N ILE A 131 2.51 -8.34 -4.49
CA ILE A 131 1.09 -8.08 -4.72
C ILE A 131 0.96 -6.86 -5.64
N ALA A 132 0.10 -6.94 -6.64
CA ALA A 132 -0.28 -5.85 -7.51
C ALA A 132 -1.72 -5.44 -7.21
N LEU A 133 -1.92 -4.15 -6.95
CA LEU A 133 -3.20 -3.56 -6.58
C LEU A 133 -3.59 -2.51 -7.62
N ASN A 134 -4.75 -2.65 -8.24
CA ASN A 134 -5.30 -1.56 -9.06
C ASN A 134 -5.81 -0.41 -8.17
N ALA A 135 -6.35 0.66 -8.76
CA ALA A 135 -6.82 1.79 -7.99
C ALA A 135 -7.92 1.38 -6.98
N GLY A 136 -8.89 0.55 -7.39
CA GLY A 136 -9.96 0.06 -6.50
C GLY A 136 -9.43 -0.72 -5.29
N ALA A 137 -8.42 -1.58 -5.50
CA ALA A 137 -7.78 -2.31 -4.42
C ALA A 137 -6.96 -1.41 -3.49
N VAL A 138 -6.20 -0.43 -4.03
CA VAL A 138 -5.48 0.55 -3.20
C VAL A 138 -6.45 1.38 -2.35
N ARG A 139 -7.61 1.79 -2.91
CA ARG A 139 -8.67 2.46 -2.15
C ARG A 139 -9.18 1.57 -1.03
N SER A 140 -9.42 0.29 -1.30
CA SER A 140 -9.88 -0.67 -0.28
C SER A 140 -8.91 -0.77 0.90
N VAL A 141 -7.60 -0.69 0.64
CA VAL A 141 -6.57 -0.66 1.70
C VAL A 141 -6.72 0.54 2.64
N THR A 142 -7.22 1.69 2.16
CA THR A 142 -7.43 2.89 3.00
C THR A 142 -8.48 2.71 4.09
N HIS A 143 -9.29 1.65 4.00
CA HIS A 143 -10.29 1.28 5.00
C HIS A 143 -9.80 0.21 5.99
N LEU A 144 -8.57 -0.30 5.82
CA LEU A 144 -7.97 -1.22 6.78
C LEU A 144 -7.51 -0.47 8.03
N ASP A 145 -7.68 -1.09 9.19
CA ASP A 145 -7.14 -0.59 10.45
C ASP A 145 -5.91 -1.38 10.90
N GLN A 146 -5.26 -0.92 11.97
CA GLN A 146 -4.10 -1.62 12.54
C GLN A 146 -4.41 -3.05 12.99
N ARG A 147 -5.67 -3.37 13.32
CA ARG A 147 -6.07 -4.71 13.76
C ARG A 147 -6.05 -5.68 12.59
N ALA A 148 -6.43 -5.25 11.40
CA ALA A 148 -6.29 -6.04 10.18
C ALA A 148 -4.83 -6.49 9.99
N PHE A 149 -3.86 -5.56 10.01
CA PHE A 149 -2.44 -5.90 9.86
C PHE A 149 -1.89 -6.78 11.00
N THR A 150 -2.37 -6.55 12.23
CA THR A 150 -2.00 -7.39 13.39
C THR A 150 -2.49 -8.82 13.21
N ALA A 151 -3.71 -9.01 12.69
CA ALA A 151 -4.27 -10.33 12.40
C ALA A 151 -3.49 -11.04 11.29
N LEU A 152 -3.14 -10.33 10.21
CA LEU A 152 -2.31 -10.87 9.12
C LEU A 152 -0.94 -11.34 9.61
N LEU A 153 -0.29 -10.53 10.45
CA LEU A 153 0.99 -10.89 11.04
C LEU A 153 0.88 -12.11 11.96
N SER A 154 -0.18 -12.17 12.76
CA SER A 154 -0.43 -13.30 13.67
C SER A 154 -0.70 -14.60 12.91
N ASP A 155 -1.50 -14.57 11.84
CA ASP A 155 -1.73 -15.75 11.01
C ASP A 155 -0.42 -16.25 10.36
N ARG A 156 0.45 -15.32 9.93
CA ARG A 156 1.73 -15.68 9.33
C ARG A 156 2.70 -16.32 10.33
N LEU A 157 2.75 -15.84 11.57
CA LEU A 157 3.67 -16.33 12.60
C LEU A 157 3.24 -17.68 13.21
N ASN A 158 1.96 -18.04 13.11
CA ASN A 158 1.41 -19.27 13.68
C ASN A 158 1.35 -20.45 12.68
N ARG A 159 1.87 -20.28 11.46
CA ARG A 159 1.98 -21.33 10.44
C ARG A 159 3.41 -21.86 10.36
#